data_AF-A0A0Q7ZAJ3-F1
#
_entry.id   AF-A0A0Q7ZAJ3-F1
#
_cell.length_a   1.000
_cell.length_b   1.000
_cell.length_c   1.000
_cell.angle_alpha   90.00
_cell.angle_beta   90.00
_cell.angle_gamma   90.00
#
_symmetry.space_group_name_H-M   'P 1'
#
loop_
_entity.id
_entity.type
_entity.pdbx_description
1 polymer ?
#
loop_
_entity_poly.entity_id
_entity_poly.type
_entity_poly.pdbx_seq_one_letter_code
_entity_poly.pdbx_strand_id
1 'polypeptide(L)'
;MEAEERSKRLMAGAARLLVAALLAYMFVIVLMTASAQSEVGVRLKAAKVDNVDYASGYALLADADGKRKAAAKKRAERERLAIEFRKSEKAYIAANDHYFGLEEPLQSVLTELARAGICDITRGDKLSVSAVRMALTRMESCANEPGVSPALRREAELVLKGKEALLAASKTWLETRVARDDAMKALEEVDQYLGRADKAEEAVKALRAPFSSIAVLRDSLMLGGGLLVPLPPSLLQIILSFFSGLFGALLVTLVLAVYPNNDLGITTPGGNYGERILLGGLIAVCVFVVVGGGAAVLGSTNSFADGTANYQAFSAIGVLAGMFSDRVAKWLSDRATHFYGDKAKVEAEAAAQAKAAADAAAQANPEAAADANADAANAPGAAPP
;
A
#
# COMPACT_ATOMS: atom_id res chain seq x y z
N MET A 1 20.40 -46.40 19.55
CA MET A 1 20.08 -46.34 18.11
C MET A 1 18.58 -46.36 17.85
N GLU A 2 17.81 -47.35 18.32
CA GLU A 2 16.36 -47.41 18.03
C GLU A 2 15.52 -46.22 18.54
N ALA A 3 15.83 -45.67 19.72
CA ALA A 3 15.12 -44.51 20.27
C ALA A 3 15.36 -43.22 19.45
N GLU A 4 16.57 -43.05 18.91
CA GLU A 4 16.93 -41.91 18.07
C GLU A 4 16.25 -42.00 16.70
N GLU A 5 16.14 -43.20 16.14
CA GLU A 5 15.45 -43.43 14.86
C GLU A 5 13.93 -43.24 14.97
N ARG A 6 13.32 -43.66 16.09
CA ARG A 6 11.91 -43.37 16.40
C ARG A 6 11.68 -41.87 16.57
N SER A 7 12.55 -41.17 17.29
CA SER A 7 12.46 -39.71 17.47
C SER A 7 12.54 -38.96 16.13
N LYS A 8 13.49 -39.32 15.25
CA LYS A 8 13.62 -38.74 13.90
C LYS A 8 12.38 -38.97 13.03
N ARG A 9 11.80 -40.18 13.07
CA ARG A 9 10.56 -40.50 12.34
C ARG A 9 9.35 -39.72 12.87
N LEU A 10 9.23 -39.56 14.18
CA LEU A 10 8.17 -38.76 14.82
C LEU A 10 8.30 -37.27 14.49
N MET A 11 9.51 -36.72 14.57
CA MET A 11 9.81 -35.33 14.19
C MET A 11 9.48 -35.07 12.72
N ALA A 12 9.87 -35.98 11.81
CA ALA A 12 9.56 -35.87 10.38
C ALA A 12 8.05 -35.96 10.10
N GLY A 13 7.32 -36.82 10.82
CA GLY A 13 5.86 -36.91 10.73
C GLY A 13 5.17 -35.64 11.22
N ALA A 14 5.59 -35.10 12.36
CA ALA A 14 5.06 -33.85 12.92
C ALA A 14 5.32 -32.65 11.99
N ALA A 15 6.52 -32.56 11.42
CA ALA A 15 6.86 -31.50 10.46
C ALA A 15 5.97 -31.56 9.20
N ARG A 16 5.72 -32.77 8.65
CA ARG A 16 4.83 -32.94 7.49
C ARG A 16 3.39 -32.54 7.80
N LEU A 17 2.90 -32.89 8.99
CA LEU A 17 1.55 -32.52 9.43
C LEU A 17 1.42 -31.00 9.62
N LEU A 18 2.44 -30.34 10.17
CA LEU A 18 2.48 -28.89 10.30
C LEU A 18 2.49 -28.20 8.92
N VAL A 19 3.28 -28.68 7.96
CA VAL A 19 3.29 -28.15 6.59
C VAL A 19 1.92 -28.34 5.91
N ALA A 20 1.30 -29.52 6.06
CA ALA A 20 -0.03 -29.80 5.53
C ALA A 20 -1.10 -28.87 6.13
N ALA A 21 -1.06 -28.67 7.45
CA ALA A 21 -1.97 -27.74 8.14
C ALA A 21 -1.76 -26.29 7.69
N LEU A 22 -0.50 -25.86 7.53
CA LEU A 22 -0.16 -24.53 7.02
C LEU A 22 -0.67 -24.32 5.59
N LEU A 23 -0.49 -25.31 4.71
CA LEU A 23 -0.99 -25.26 3.33
C LEU A 23 -2.51 -25.17 3.27
N ALA A 24 -3.21 -25.99 4.06
CA ALA A 24 -4.67 -25.94 4.15
C ALA A 24 -5.16 -24.58 4.68
N TYR A 25 -4.49 -24.06 5.71
CA TYR A 25 -4.78 -22.74 6.28
C TYR A 25 -4.57 -21.61 5.25
N MET A 26 -3.44 -21.62 4.53
CA MET A 26 -3.17 -20.65 3.46
C MET A 26 -4.20 -20.74 2.33
N PHE A 27 -4.58 -21.95 1.93
CA PHE A 27 -5.65 -22.15 0.94
C PHE A 27 -6.97 -21.53 1.41
N VAL A 28 -7.39 -21.77 2.66
CA VAL A 28 -8.62 -21.18 3.22
C VAL A 28 -8.55 -19.66 3.25
N ILE A 29 -7.43 -19.06 3.67
CA ILE A 29 -7.27 -17.60 3.69
C ILE A 29 -7.39 -17.01 2.29
N VAL A 30 -6.68 -17.58 1.31
CA VAL A 30 -6.70 -17.09 -0.07
C VAL A 30 -8.10 -17.23 -0.66
N LEU A 31 -8.79 -18.35 -0.40
CA LEU A 31 -10.17 -18.58 -0.84
C LEU A 31 -11.15 -17.58 -0.22
N MET A 32 -11.06 -17.32 1.08
CA MET A 32 -11.89 -16.32 1.76
C MET A 32 -11.64 -14.92 1.21
N THR A 33 -10.37 -14.55 0.99
CA THR A 33 -10.00 -13.25 0.43
C THR A 33 -10.54 -13.09 -0.98
N ALA A 34 -10.38 -14.11 -1.84
CA ALA A 34 -10.86 -14.08 -3.22
C ALA A 34 -12.39 -14.02 -3.29
N SER A 35 -13.08 -14.75 -2.42
CA SER A 35 -14.53 -14.72 -2.32
C SER A 35 -15.02 -13.33 -1.89
N ALA A 36 -14.37 -12.70 -0.92
CA ALA A 36 -14.71 -11.35 -0.49
C ALA A 36 -14.45 -10.32 -1.60
N GLN A 37 -13.34 -10.41 -2.35
CA GLN A 37 -13.08 -9.53 -3.49
C GLN A 37 -14.13 -9.69 -4.60
N SER A 38 -14.55 -10.92 -4.88
CA SER A 38 -15.65 -11.20 -5.81
C SER A 38 -16.95 -10.55 -5.36
N GLU A 39 -17.27 -10.63 -4.06
CA GLU A 39 -18.46 -10.03 -3.49
C GLU A 39 -18.43 -8.50 -3.60
N VAL A 40 -17.27 -7.86 -3.39
CA VAL A 40 -17.10 -6.42 -3.62
C VAL A 40 -17.42 -6.05 -5.06
N GLY A 41 -16.92 -6.81 -6.04
CA GLY A 41 -17.22 -6.59 -7.46
C GLY A 41 -18.72 -6.65 -7.76
N VAL A 42 -19.43 -7.65 -7.20
CA VAL A 42 -20.90 -7.76 -7.34
C VAL A 42 -21.62 -6.58 -6.68
N ARG A 43 -21.19 -6.19 -5.47
CA ARG A 43 -21.80 -5.07 -4.73
C ARG A 43 -21.54 -3.71 -5.37
N LEU A 44 -20.37 -3.48 -5.96
CA LEU A 44 -20.05 -2.25 -6.70
C LEU A 44 -20.96 -2.09 -7.92
N LYS A 45 -21.17 -3.17 -8.68
CA LYS A 45 -22.13 -3.22 -9.79
C LYS A 45 -23.56 -2.95 -9.32
N ALA A 46 -23.98 -3.57 -8.21
CA ALA A 46 -25.32 -3.36 -7.65
C ALA A 46 -25.53 -1.93 -7.15
N ALA A 47 -24.49 -1.30 -6.60
CA ALA A 47 -24.52 0.07 -6.10
C ALA A 47 -24.47 1.14 -7.22
N LYS A 48 -24.37 0.73 -8.49
CA LYS A 48 -24.24 1.62 -9.67
C LYS A 48 -23.13 2.66 -9.51
N VAL A 49 -22.02 2.26 -8.89
CA VAL A 49 -20.83 3.10 -8.84
C VAL A 49 -20.09 2.92 -10.17
N ASP A 50 -20.53 3.67 -11.17
CA ASP A 50 -19.98 3.58 -12.52
C ASP A 50 -18.49 3.92 -12.53
N ASN A 51 -17.70 3.16 -13.31
CA ASN A 51 -16.26 3.37 -13.56
C ASN A 51 -15.31 3.21 -12.34
N VAL A 52 -15.73 2.56 -11.26
CA VAL A 52 -14.84 2.23 -10.13
C VAL A 52 -14.60 0.73 -10.08
N ASP A 53 -13.37 0.32 -10.40
CA ASP A 53 -12.92 -1.05 -10.22
C ASP A 53 -12.49 -1.32 -8.76
N TYR A 54 -12.18 -2.58 -8.46
CA TYR A 54 -11.75 -2.98 -7.12
C TYR A 54 -10.51 -2.19 -6.64
N ALA A 55 -9.49 -2.08 -7.49
CA ALA A 55 -8.21 -1.49 -7.11
C ALA A 55 -8.31 0.01 -6.85
N SER A 56 -9.02 0.74 -7.72
CA SER A 56 -9.30 2.17 -7.55
C SER A 56 -10.20 2.43 -6.35
N GLY A 57 -11.27 1.64 -6.16
CA GLY A 57 -12.15 1.74 -5.02
C GLY A 57 -11.43 1.51 -3.69
N TYR A 58 -10.54 0.50 -3.65
CA TYR A 58 -9.70 0.22 -2.50
C TYR A 58 -8.70 1.35 -2.22
N ALA A 59 -8.03 1.86 -3.26
CA ALA A 59 -7.09 2.98 -3.12
C ALA A 59 -7.78 4.25 -2.60
N LEU A 60 -8.97 4.57 -3.11
CA LEU A 60 -9.78 5.69 -2.63
C LEU A 60 -10.18 5.53 -1.17
N LEU A 61 -10.63 4.34 -0.77
CA LEU A 61 -10.96 4.03 0.63
C LEU A 61 -9.73 4.13 1.55
N ALA A 62 -8.58 3.63 1.12
CA ALA A 62 -7.33 3.70 1.88
C ALA A 62 -6.85 5.15 2.05
N ASP A 63 -6.91 5.97 1.00
CA ASP A 63 -6.61 7.40 1.07
C ASP A 63 -7.59 8.15 2.00
N ALA A 64 -8.89 7.88 1.89
CA ALA A 64 -9.90 8.47 2.75
C ALA A 64 -9.72 8.05 4.23
N ASP A 65 -9.41 6.78 4.50
CA ASP A 65 -9.10 6.29 5.85
C ASP A 65 -7.83 6.98 6.42
N GLY A 66 -6.79 7.15 5.59
CA GLY A 66 -5.58 7.90 5.94
C GLY A 66 -5.88 9.36 6.28
N LYS A 67 -6.66 10.03 5.42
CA LYS A 67 -7.12 11.41 5.64
C LYS A 67 -7.98 11.54 6.88
N ARG A 68 -8.89 10.59 7.16
CA ARG A 68 -9.71 10.58 8.39
C ARG A 68 -8.86 10.47 9.65
N LYS A 69 -7.86 9.58 9.66
CA LYS A 69 -6.90 9.46 10.79
C LYS A 69 -6.10 10.75 11.01
N ALA A 70 -5.64 11.38 9.92
CA ALA A 70 -4.95 12.66 9.98
C ALA A 70 -5.87 13.82 10.40
N ALA A 71 -7.12 13.82 9.93
CA ALA A 71 -8.15 14.79 10.31
C ALA A 71 -8.48 14.71 11.80
N ALA A 72 -8.49 13.51 12.40
CA ALA A 72 -8.66 13.37 13.85
C ALA A 72 -7.57 14.13 14.64
N LYS A 73 -6.31 14.07 14.20
CA LYS A 73 -5.22 14.85 14.80
C LYS A 73 -5.39 16.35 14.55
N LYS A 74 -5.78 16.75 13.34
CA LYS A 74 -6.02 18.15 12.98
C LYS A 74 -7.22 18.78 13.71
N ARG A 75 -8.24 18.01 14.09
CA ARG A 75 -9.34 18.50 14.93
C ARG A 75 -8.87 18.94 16.32
N ALA A 76 -7.96 18.18 16.94
CA ALA A 76 -7.35 18.59 18.21
C ALA A 76 -6.48 19.86 18.05
N GLU A 77 -5.74 19.98 16.94
CA GLU A 77 -4.98 21.19 16.60
C GLU A 77 -5.89 22.40 16.39
N ARG A 78 -7.02 22.22 15.70
CA ARG A 78 -8.04 23.25 15.51
C ARG A 78 -8.57 23.78 16.83
N GLU A 79 -8.90 22.91 17.78
CA GLU A 79 -9.39 23.32 19.10
C GLU A 79 -8.37 24.18 19.84
N ARG A 80 -7.09 23.79 19.80
CA ARG A 80 -5.99 24.58 20.36
C ARG A 80 -5.87 25.95 19.68
N LEU A 81 -5.85 25.99 18.35
CA LEU A 81 -5.77 27.23 17.58
C LEU A 81 -6.98 28.14 17.81
N ALA A 82 -8.18 27.56 17.98
CA ALA A 82 -9.38 28.33 18.31
C ALA A 82 -9.28 29.01 19.70
N ILE A 83 -8.64 28.36 20.67
CA ILE A 83 -8.37 28.98 21.98
C ILE A 83 -7.34 30.11 21.84
N GLU A 84 -6.25 29.88 21.08
CA GLU A 84 -5.24 30.90 20.80
C GLU A 84 -5.84 32.10 20.07
N PHE A 85 -6.69 31.87 19.06
CA PHE A 85 -7.44 32.90 18.35
C PHE A 85 -8.31 33.70 19.30
N ARG A 86 -9.17 33.06 20.11
CA ARG A 86 -10.02 33.77 21.10
C ARG A 86 -9.21 34.60 22.09
N LYS A 87 -8.03 34.12 22.50
CA LYS A 87 -7.11 34.88 23.38
C LYS A 87 -6.56 36.11 22.65
N SER A 88 -6.10 35.95 21.42
CA SER A 88 -5.59 37.04 20.59
C SER A 88 -6.67 38.07 20.24
N GLU A 89 -7.89 37.62 19.99
CA GLU A 89 -9.05 38.47 19.69
C GLU A 89 -9.44 39.32 20.90
N LYS A 90 -9.48 38.74 22.11
CA LYS A 90 -9.68 39.51 23.34
C LYS A 90 -8.60 40.56 23.57
N ALA A 91 -7.33 40.19 23.34
CA ALA A 91 -6.21 41.12 23.46
C ALA A 91 -6.29 42.24 22.42
N TYR A 92 -6.68 41.91 21.19
CA TYR A 92 -6.92 42.87 20.12
C TYR A 92 -8.05 43.83 20.48
N ILE A 93 -9.22 43.33 20.93
CA ILE A 93 -10.35 44.19 21.32
C ILE A 93 -9.93 45.14 22.44
N ALA A 94 -9.27 44.65 23.50
CA ALA A 94 -8.80 45.49 24.59
C ALA A 94 -7.77 46.55 24.14
N ALA A 95 -6.81 46.17 23.28
CA ALA A 95 -5.83 47.09 22.73
C ALA A 95 -6.46 48.12 21.77
N ASN A 96 -7.46 47.69 21.00
CA ASN A 96 -8.23 48.52 20.10
C ASN A 96 -9.01 49.58 20.87
N ASP A 97 -9.78 49.19 21.88
CA ASP A 97 -10.56 50.10 22.71
C ASP A 97 -9.65 51.09 23.44
N HIS A 98 -8.52 50.63 23.98
CA HIS A 98 -7.54 51.49 24.63
C HIS A 98 -6.90 52.49 23.66
N TYR A 99 -6.51 52.03 22.47
CA TYR A 99 -5.92 52.89 21.45
C TYR A 99 -6.91 53.95 20.96
N PHE A 100 -8.12 53.55 20.56
CA PHE A 100 -9.11 54.50 20.04
C PHE A 100 -9.61 55.47 21.12
N GLY A 101 -9.68 55.05 22.38
CA GLY A 101 -9.97 55.98 23.49
C GLY A 101 -8.89 57.05 23.72
N LEU A 102 -7.62 56.74 23.42
CA LEU A 102 -6.52 57.73 23.47
C LEU A 102 -6.40 58.53 22.16
N GLU A 103 -6.86 57.98 21.04
CA GLU A 103 -6.77 58.59 19.73
C GLU A 103 -7.86 59.64 19.48
N GLU A 104 -9.05 59.47 20.07
CA GLU A 104 -10.19 60.38 19.88
C GLU A 104 -9.84 61.86 20.19
N PRO A 105 -9.16 62.20 21.32
CA PRO A 105 -8.70 63.57 21.58
C PRO A 105 -7.72 64.08 20.52
N LEU A 106 -6.82 63.23 20.03
CA LEU A 106 -5.88 63.59 18.97
C LEU A 106 -6.63 63.93 17.68
N GLN A 107 -7.59 63.09 17.24
CA GLN A 107 -8.35 63.35 16.02
C GLN A 107 -9.18 64.64 16.12
N SER A 108 -9.77 64.91 17.28
CA SER A 108 -10.51 66.16 17.53
C SER A 108 -9.62 67.39 17.33
N VAL A 109 -8.46 67.42 17.99
CA VAL A 109 -7.50 68.55 17.88
C VAL A 109 -6.95 68.70 16.47
N LEU A 110 -6.60 67.59 15.81
CA LEU A 110 -6.11 67.61 14.42
C LEU A 110 -7.17 68.17 13.46
N THR A 111 -8.44 67.82 13.65
CA THR A 111 -9.55 68.31 12.82
C THR A 111 -9.78 69.80 13.02
N GLU A 112 -9.73 70.30 14.26
CA GLU A 112 -9.88 71.73 14.57
C GLU A 112 -8.69 72.56 14.04
N LEU A 113 -7.46 72.05 14.15
CA LEU A 113 -6.27 72.69 13.56
C LEU A 113 -6.35 72.75 12.03
N ALA A 114 -6.90 71.72 11.39
CA ALA A 114 -7.15 71.71 9.95
C ALA A 114 -8.26 72.69 9.55
N ARG A 115 -9.37 72.76 10.30
CA ARG A 115 -10.46 73.74 10.07
C ARG A 115 -10.00 75.18 10.21
N ALA A 116 -9.08 75.45 11.13
CA ALA A 116 -8.48 76.77 11.31
C ALA A 116 -7.55 77.17 10.15
N GLY A 117 -7.28 76.28 9.19
CA GLY A 117 -6.36 76.52 8.08
C GLY A 117 -4.89 76.59 8.50
N ILE A 118 -4.58 76.17 9.73
CA ILE A 118 -3.25 76.29 10.34
C ILE A 118 -2.37 75.11 9.90
N CYS A 119 -2.95 73.91 9.77
CA CYS A 119 -2.20 72.74 9.34
C CYS A 119 -2.99 71.72 8.51
N ASP A 120 -2.45 71.35 7.36
CA ASP A 120 -2.94 70.23 6.56
C ASP A 120 -2.36 68.92 7.11
N ILE A 121 -3.13 68.28 7.99
CA ILE A 121 -2.82 66.97 8.53
C ILE A 121 -3.85 65.98 7.98
N THR A 122 -3.78 65.77 6.67
CA THR A 122 -4.47 64.62 6.05
C THR A 122 -3.77 63.34 6.47
N ARG A 123 -4.45 62.58 7.34
CA ARG A 123 -4.03 61.23 7.69
C ARG A 123 -4.28 60.36 6.46
N GLY A 124 -3.23 59.92 5.76
CA GLY A 124 -3.39 58.89 4.74
C GLY A 124 -4.02 57.64 5.36
N ASP A 125 -4.87 56.94 4.62
CA ASP A 125 -5.75 55.84 5.08
C ASP A 125 -5.04 54.68 5.82
N LYS A 126 -3.70 54.67 5.88
CA LYS A 126 -2.91 53.62 6.52
C LYS A 126 -2.56 53.99 7.96
N LEU A 127 -3.36 53.47 8.90
CA LEU A 127 -3.02 53.45 10.32
C LEU A 127 -1.70 52.70 10.55
N SER A 128 -0.66 53.44 10.94
CA SER A 128 0.65 52.92 11.31
C SER A 128 1.23 53.73 12.48
N VAL A 129 2.12 53.11 13.26
CA VAL A 129 2.81 53.81 14.36
C VAL A 129 3.58 55.04 13.86
N SER A 130 4.14 54.96 12.64
CA SER A 130 4.80 56.08 11.98
C SER A 130 3.82 57.20 11.63
N ALA A 131 2.62 56.89 11.14
CA ALA A 131 1.58 57.89 10.87
C ALA A 131 1.13 58.62 12.14
N VAL A 132 0.94 57.90 13.26
CA VAL A 132 0.64 58.51 14.57
C VAL A 132 1.78 59.42 15.02
N ARG A 133 3.03 58.95 14.91
CA ARG A 133 4.21 59.75 15.27
C ARG A 133 4.31 61.03 14.43
N MET A 134 4.13 60.93 13.11
CA MET A 134 4.14 62.10 12.23
C MET A 134 3.02 63.09 12.58
N ALA A 135 1.82 62.60 12.88
CA ALA A 135 0.71 63.46 13.28
C ALA A 135 1.00 64.20 14.59
N LEU A 136 1.58 63.52 15.59
CA LEU A 136 2.02 64.14 16.85
C LEU A 136 3.12 65.19 16.62
N THR A 137 4.14 64.89 15.81
CA THR A 137 5.20 65.85 15.48
C THR A 137 4.67 67.07 14.73
N ARG A 138 3.76 66.88 13.78
CA ARG A 138 3.10 68.00 13.09
C ARG A 138 2.29 68.84 14.07
N MET A 139 1.47 68.20 14.91
CA MET A 139 0.69 68.92 15.93
C MET A 139 1.57 69.76 16.86
N GLU A 140 2.75 69.26 17.25
CA GLU A 140 3.73 69.99 18.06
C GLU A 140 4.24 71.27 17.36
N SER A 141 4.49 71.22 16.05
CA SER A 141 4.80 72.42 15.26
C SER A 141 3.60 73.36 15.10
N CYS A 142 2.42 72.83 14.80
CA CYS A 142 1.22 73.60 14.48
C CYS A 142 0.63 74.33 15.69
N ALA A 143 0.65 73.70 16.87
CA ALA A 143 0.05 74.27 18.09
C ALA A 143 0.73 75.59 18.53
N ASN A 144 1.96 75.82 18.08
CA ASN A 144 2.75 77.02 18.39
C ASN A 144 2.59 78.15 17.37
N GLU A 145 1.86 77.94 16.28
CA GLU A 145 1.71 78.95 15.23
C GLU A 145 0.84 80.16 15.66
N PRO A 146 1.13 81.36 15.11
CA PRO A 146 0.28 82.54 15.31
C PRO A 146 -1.08 82.34 14.63
N GLY A 147 -2.15 82.30 15.43
CA GLY A 147 -3.52 82.06 14.95
C GLY A 147 -4.26 80.95 15.70
N VAL A 148 -3.54 80.09 16.44
CA VAL A 148 -4.14 79.05 17.30
C VAL A 148 -4.80 79.70 18.52
N SER A 149 -6.06 79.35 18.79
CA SER A 149 -6.77 79.85 19.97
C SER A 149 -6.13 79.34 21.27
N PRO A 150 -6.15 80.11 22.38
CA PRO A 150 -5.61 79.66 23.67
C PRO A 150 -6.29 78.42 24.25
N ALA A 151 -7.50 78.09 23.78
CA ALA A 151 -8.21 76.87 24.16
C ALA A 151 -7.65 75.66 23.39
N LEU A 152 -7.53 75.76 22.06
CA LEU A 152 -7.00 74.69 21.21
C LEU A 152 -5.54 74.36 21.54
N ARG A 153 -4.74 75.38 21.89
CA ARG A 153 -3.36 75.18 22.35
C ARG A 153 -3.28 74.34 23.64
N ARG A 154 -4.20 74.57 24.60
CA ARG A 154 -4.27 73.77 25.83
C ARG A 154 -4.69 72.33 25.56
N GLU A 155 -5.64 72.11 24.65
CA GLU A 155 -6.04 70.76 24.24
C GLU A 155 -4.89 70.01 23.53
N ALA A 156 -4.18 70.68 22.62
CA ALA A 156 -3.00 70.12 21.96
C ALA A 156 -1.89 69.75 22.98
N GLU A 157 -1.62 70.61 23.97
CA GLU A 157 -0.68 70.30 25.05
C GLU A 157 -1.09 69.08 25.88
N LEU A 158 -2.38 68.91 26.17
CA LEU A 158 -2.89 67.72 26.88
C LEU A 158 -2.66 66.44 26.07
N VAL A 159 -2.91 66.46 24.76
CA VAL A 159 -2.64 65.33 23.86
C VAL A 159 -1.12 65.06 23.77
N LEU A 160 -0.29 66.10 23.66
CA LEU A 160 1.18 65.96 23.61
C LEU A 160 1.76 65.40 24.91
N LYS A 161 1.20 65.73 26.08
CA LYS A 161 1.56 65.09 27.35
C LYS A 161 1.28 63.58 27.34
N GLY A 162 0.22 63.15 26.64
CA GLY A 162 -0.14 61.75 26.46
C GLY A 162 0.58 61.02 25.32
N LYS A 163 1.53 61.66 24.62
CA LYS A 163 2.12 61.13 23.36
C LYS A 163 2.74 59.74 23.51
N GLU A 164 3.43 59.48 24.63
CA GLU A 164 4.11 58.21 24.85
C GLU A 164 3.10 57.07 25.07
N ALA A 165 2.03 57.36 25.83
CA ALA A 165 0.94 56.42 26.03
C ALA A 165 0.22 56.10 24.72
N LEU A 166 -0.04 57.11 23.87
CA LEU A 166 -0.66 56.90 22.56
C LEU A 166 0.23 56.08 21.61
N LEU A 167 1.53 56.38 21.56
CA LEU A 167 2.48 55.60 20.73
C LEU A 167 2.61 54.15 21.23
N ALA A 168 2.64 53.94 22.54
CA ALA A 168 2.65 52.61 23.14
C ALA A 168 1.34 51.85 22.82
N ALA A 169 0.19 52.49 22.97
CA ALA A 169 -1.11 51.90 22.64
C ALA A 169 -1.21 51.55 21.15
N SER A 170 -0.73 52.42 20.26
CA SER A 170 -0.68 52.18 18.80
C SER A 170 0.15 50.95 18.46
N LYS A 171 1.32 50.82 19.09
CA LYS A 171 2.20 49.66 18.91
C LYS A 171 1.53 48.38 19.40
N THR A 172 0.97 48.38 20.61
CA THR A 172 0.28 47.22 21.18
C THR A 172 -0.93 46.81 20.34
N TRP A 173 -1.72 47.75 19.84
CA TRP A 173 -2.83 47.50 18.93
C TRP A 173 -2.35 46.85 17.62
N LEU A 174 -1.27 47.34 17.02
CA LEU A 174 -0.72 46.75 15.80
C LEU A 174 -0.19 45.33 16.05
N GLU A 175 0.55 45.10 17.13
CA GLU A 175 1.08 43.78 17.50
C GLU A 175 -0.04 42.76 17.76
N THR A 176 -1.07 43.15 18.50
CA THR A 176 -2.23 42.28 18.77
C THR A 176 -3.07 42.02 17.52
N ARG A 177 -3.17 42.99 16.59
CA ARG A 177 -3.81 42.78 15.29
C ARG A 177 -3.07 41.74 14.46
N VAL A 178 -1.74 41.85 14.35
CA VAL A 178 -0.92 40.86 13.62
C VAL A 178 -1.07 39.48 14.25
N ALA A 179 -0.97 39.38 15.57
CA ALA A 179 -1.15 38.11 16.28
C ALA A 179 -2.54 37.49 16.06
N ARG A 180 -3.60 38.32 16.03
CA ARG A 180 -4.97 37.87 15.69
C ARG A 180 -5.06 37.36 14.26
N ASP A 181 -4.53 38.12 13.30
CA ASP A 181 -4.57 37.76 11.87
C ASP A 181 -3.77 36.48 11.59
N ASP A 182 -2.63 36.28 12.25
CA ASP A 182 -1.84 35.06 12.13
C ASP A 182 -2.56 33.85 12.75
N ALA A 183 -3.19 34.01 13.91
CA ALA A 183 -4.00 32.95 14.52
C ALA A 183 -5.23 32.59 13.65
N MET A 184 -5.85 33.59 13.01
CA MET A 184 -6.96 33.39 12.08
C MET A 184 -6.52 32.59 10.85
N LYS A 185 -5.40 32.96 10.22
CA LYS A 185 -4.84 32.23 9.07
C LYS A 185 -4.52 30.78 9.42
N ALA A 186 -3.89 30.54 10.57
CA ALA A 186 -3.59 29.19 11.04
C ALA A 186 -4.88 28.35 11.21
N LEU A 187 -5.95 28.95 11.74
CA LEU A 187 -7.24 28.29 11.88
C LEU A 187 -7.87 27.98 10.51
N GLU A 188 -7.82 28.92 9.56
CA GLU A 188 -8.32 28.74 8.20
C GLU A 188 -7.61 27.62 7.44
N GLU A 189 -6.29 27.49 7.58
CA GLU A 189 -5.51 26.41 6.97
C GLU A 189 -5.96 25.03 7.47
N VAL A 190 -6.20 24.92 8.78
CA VAL A 190 -6.71 23.68 9.39
C VAL A 190 -8.14 23.40 8.93
N ASP A 191 -9.00 24.41 8.86
CA ASP A 191 -10.38 24.26 8.36
C ASP A 191 -10.43 23.86 6.89
N GLN A 192 -9.54 24.40 6.05
CA GLN A 192 -9.39 23.96 4.66
C GLN A 192 -8.92 22.51 4.55
N TYR A 193 -8.02 22.07 5.42
CA TYR A 193 -7.60 20.68 5.47
C TYR A 193 -8.75 19.76 5.89
N LEU A 194 -9.48 20.11 6.95
CA LEU A 194 -10.62 19.33 7.44
C LEU A 194 -11.72 19.25 6.39
N GLY A 195 -12.04 20.36 5.71
CA GLY A 195 -13.00 20.38 4.60
C GLY A 195 -12.59 19.49 3.42
N ARG A 196 -11.30 19.38 3.12
CA ARG A 196 -10.79 18.41 2.12
C ARG A 196 -10.92 16.96 2.58
N ALA A 197 -10.66 16.69 3.86
CA ALA A 197 -10.81 15.36 4.43
C ALA A 197 -12.28 14.92 4.47
N ASP A 198 -13.20 15.80 4.86
CA ASP A 198 -14.64 15.52 4.91
C ASP A 198 -15.20 15.30 3.49
N LYS A 199 -14.76 16.08 2.49
CA LYS A 199 -15.10 15.84 1.08
C LYS A 199 -14.61 14.48 0.57
N ALA A 200 -13.39 14.07 0.95
CA ALA A 200 -12.87 12.75 0.62
C ALA A 200 -13.70 11.63 1.28
N GLU A 201 -14.14 11.83 2.53
CA GLU A 201 -15.00 10.88 3.23
C GLU A 201 -16.39 10.75 2.58
N GLU A 202 -17.01 11.86 2.17
CA GLU A 202 -18.31 11.82 1.49
C GLU A 202 -18.19 11.17 0.10
N ALA A 203 -17.09 11.40 -0.63
CA ALA A 203 -16.84 10.79 -1.93
C ALA A 203 -16.73 9.25 -1.87
N VAL A 204 -16.23 8.70 -0.76
CA VAL A 204 -16.09 7.23 -0.58
C VAL A 204 -17.23 6.58 0.19
N LYS A 205 -18.25 7.35 0.60
CA LYS A 205 -19.37 6.84 1.41
C LYS A 205 -20.13 5.72 0.71
N ALA A 206 -20.38 5.87 -0.60
CA ALA A 206 -20.99 4.83 -1.43
C ALA A 206 -20.10 3.59 -1.59
N LEU A 207 -18.76 3.72 -1.44
CA LEU A 207 -17.81 2.61 -1.53
C LEU A 207 -17.70 1.81 -0.23
N ARG A 208 -18.02 2.40 0.94
CA ARG A 208 -17.87 1.70 2.23
C ARG A 208 -18.75 0.46 2.35
N ALA A 209 -20.00 0.52 1.90
CA ALA A 209 -20.91 -0.63 2.00
C ALA A 209 -20.45 -1.82 1.15
N PRO A 210 -20.08 -1.65 -0.15
CA PRO A 210 -19.47 -2.70 -0.95
C PRO A 210 -18.23 -3.32 -0.31
N PHE A 211 -17.31 -2.51 0.24
CA PHE A 211 -16.04 -2.98 0.81
C PHE A 211 -16.10 -3.46 2.28
N SER A 212 -17.28 -3.49 2.89
CA SER A 212 -17.44 -3.90 4.30
C SER A 212 -16.95 -5.31 4.60
N SER A 213 -17.12 -6.27 3.69
CA SER A 213 -16.63 -7.65 3.84
C SER A 213 -15.10 -7.73 3.92
N ILE A 214 -14.42 -6.78 3.26
CA ILE A 214 -12.96 -6.71 3.22
C ILE A 214 -12.39 -5.99 4.44
N ALA A 215 -13.14 -5.06 5.02
CA ALA A 215 -12.74 -4.43 6.29
C ALA A 215 -12.53 -5.48 7.39
N VAL A 216 -13.41 -6.49 7.47
CA VAL A 216 -13.30 -7.60 8.43
C VAL A 216 -12.03 -8.42 8.20
N LEU A 217 -11.67 -8.69 6.95
CA LEU A 217 -10.46 -9.42 6.58
C LEU A 217 -9.20 -8.62 6.89
N ARG A 218 -9.22 -7.31 6.67
CA ARG A 218 -8.10 -6.40 6.94
C ARG A 218 -7.78 -6.34 8.44
N ASP A 219 -8.82 -6.27 9.26
CA ASP A 219 -8.67 -6.03 10.70
C ASP A 219 -8.42 -7.35 11.48
N SER A 220 -8.52 -8.51 10.83
CA SER A 220 -8.26 -9.83 11.43
C SER A 220 -6.80 -10.26 11.29
N LEU A 221 -6.06 -10.28 12.41
CA LEU A 221 -4.68 -10.79 12.47
C LEU A 221 -4.59 -12.27 12.08
N MET A 222 -5.62 -13.06 12.45
CA MET A 222 -5.75 -14.49 12.17
C MET A 222 -6.02 -14.82 10.70
N LEU A 223 -6.19 -13.83 9.82
CA LEU A 223 -6.38 -14.05 8.38
C LEU A 223 -5.24 -13.45 7.56
N GLY A 224 -4.05 -13.30 8.16
CA GLY A 224 -2.86 -12.80 7.48
C GLY A 224 -2.76 -11.27 7.45
N GLY A 225 -3.44 -10.58 8.37
CA GLY A 225 -3.23 -9.15 8.64
C GLY A 225 -3.50 -8.22 7.45
N GLY A 226 -4.40 -8.61 6.55
CA GLY A 226 -4.72 -7.83 5.37
C GLY A 226 -3.65 -7.82 4.28
N LEU A 227 -2.63 -8.68 4.31
CA LEU A 227 -1.56 -8.70 3.29
C LEU A 227 -2.08 -9.00 1.87
N LEU A 228 -3.09 -9.87 1.77
CA LEU A 228 -3.68 -10.28 0.48
C LEU A 228 -4.76 -9.32 -0.03
N VAL A 229 -5.34 -8.51 0.86
CA VAL A 229 -6.42 -7.57 0.55
C VAL A 229 -6.02 -6.52 -0.51
N PRO A 230 -4.85 -5.87 -0.46
CA PRO A 230 -4.47 -4.86 -1.44
C PRO A 230 -4.09 -5.46 -2.81
N LEU A 231 -4.00 -6.79 -2.93
CA LEU A 231 -3.61 -7.42 -4.19
C LEU A 231 -4.74 -7.30 -5.22
N PRO A 232 -4.42 -7.00 -6.49
CA PRO A 232 -5.40 -7.02 -7.56
C PRO A 232 -6.09 -8.40 -7.66
N PRO A 233 -7.40 -8.46 -7.98
CA PRO A 233 -8.13 -9.72 -8.08
C PRO A 233 -7.50 -10.73 -9.04
N SER A 234 -6.90 -10.27 -10.16
CA SER A 234 -6.20 -11.13 -11.11
C SER A 234 -5.00 -11.86 -10.49
N LEU A 235 -4.20 -11.17 -9.68
CA LEU A 235 -3.08 -11.77 -8.98
C LEU A 235 -3.58 -12.78 -7.93
N LEU A 236 -4.66 -12.43 -7.24
CA LEU A 236 -5.26 -13.31 -6.23
C LEU A 236 -5.84 -14.59 -6.86
N GLN A 237 -6.34 -14.54 -8.10
CA GLN A 237 -6.76 -15.75 -8.84
C GLN A 237 -5.59 -16.68 -9.14
N ILE A 238 -4.43 -16.15 -9.52
CA ILE A 238 -3.22 -16.95 -9.75
C ILE A 238 -2.77 -17.60 -8.44
N ILE A 239 -2.75 -16.84 -7.35
CA ILE A 239 -2.40 -17.33 -6.02
C ILE A 239 -3.39 -18.41 -5.56
N LEU A 240 -4.70 -18.16 -5.73
CA LEU A 240 -5.75 -19.12 -5.42
C LEU A 240 -5.60 -20.41 -6.24
N SER A 241 -5.35 -20.29 -7.55
CA SER A 241 -5.11 -21.43 -8.43
C SER A 241 -3.92 -22.26 -7.93
N PHE A 242 -2.79 -21.61 -7.63
CA PHE A 242 -1.62 -22.26 -7.08
C PHE A 242 -1.91 -23.00 -5.78
N PHE A 243 -2.49 -22.32 -4.77
CA PHE A 243 -2.81 -22.94 -3.48
C PHE A 243 -3.90 -24.02 -3.58
N SER A 244 -4.84 -23.89 -4.51
CA SER A 244 -5.84 -24.92 -4.79
C SER A 244 -5.19 -26.20 -5.36
N GLY A 245 -4.20 -26.05 -6.25
CA GLY A 245 -3.41 -27.16 -6.78
C GLY A 245 -2.53 -27.82 -5.71
N LEU A 246 -1.85 -27.02 -4.88
CA LEU A 246 -1.10 -27.54 -3.72
C LEU A 246 -2.03 -28.35 -2.80
N PHE A 247 -3.22 -27.83 -2.52
CA PHE A 247 -4.21 -28.48 -1.67
C PHE A 247 -4.75 -29.77 -2.30
N GLY A 248 -5.05 -29.78 -3.60
CA GLY A 248 -5.48 -30.98 -4.33
C GLY A 248 -4.42 -32.09 -4.33
N ALA A 249 -3.16 -31.74 -4.59
CA ALA A 249 -2.05 -32.69 -4.53
C ALA A 249 -1.81 -33.19 -3.10
N LEU A 250 -1.96 -32.32 -2.10
CA LEU A 250 -1.89 -32.69 -0.68
C LEU A 250 -2.98 -33.71 -0.32
N LEU A 251 -4.23 -33.51 -0.74
CA LEU A 251 -5.34 -34.43 -0.48
C LEU A 251 -5.08 -35.82 -1.06
N VAL A 252 -4.64 -35.90 -2.32
CA VAL A 252 -4.32 -37.19 -2.95
C VAL A 252 -3.13 -37.85 -2.28
N THR A 253 -2.10 -37.07 -1.91
CA THR A 253 -0.95 -37.61 -1.19
C THR A 253 -1.34 -38.14 0.19
N LEU A 254 -2.26 -37.49 0.89
CA LEU A 254 -2.80 -37.98 2.16
C LEU A 254 -3.59 -39.27 1.99
N VAL A 255 -4.48 -39.34 0.99
CA VAL A 255 -5.25 -40.55 0.66
C VAL A 255 -4.31 -41.69 0.31
N LEU A 256 -3.33 -41.46 -0.57
CA LEU A 256 -2.37 -42.46 -0.99
C LEU A 256 -1.37 -42.86 0.10
N ALA A 257 -1.17 -42.05 1.13
CA ALA A 257 -0.39 -42.46 2.29
C ALA A 257 -1.13 -43.52 3.15
N VAL A 258 -2.46 -43.51 3.14
CA VAL A 258 -3.31 -44.48 3.88
C VAL A 258 -3.46 -45.80 3.10
N TYR A 259 -3.35 -45.79 1.78
CA TYR A 259 -3.43 -47.00 0.95
C TYR A 259 -2.04 -47.62 0.73
N PRO A 260 -1.77 -48.83 1.26
CA PRO A 260 -0.41 -49.39 1.28
C PRO A 260 0.09 -49.96 -0.06
N ASN A 261 -0.78 -50.17 -1.06
CA ASN A 261 -0.44 -50.81 -2.35
C ASN A 261 -0.50 -49.82 -3.51
N ASN A 262 0.24 -48.72 -3.42
CA ASN A 262 0.23 -47.69 -4.45
C ASN A 262 1.54 -47.70 -5.25
N ASP A 263 1.44 -47.87 -6.57
CA ASP A 263 2.58 -47.87 -7.52
C ASP A 263 3.30 -46.52 -7.66
N LEU A 264 3.04 -45.57 -6.76
CA LEU A 264 3.55 -44.20 -6.80
C LEU A 264 4.66 -43.95 -5.78
N GLY A 265 5.08 -44.95 -4.99
CA GLY A 265 6.28 -44.85 -4.14
C GLY A 265 6.21 -43.79 -3.03
N ILE A 266 5.01 -43.36 -2.65
CA ILE A 266 4.78 -42.22 -1.73
C ILE A 266 5.20 -42.57 -0.29
N THR A 267 5.14 -43.84 0.05
CA THR A 267 5.44 -44.38 1.38
C THR A 267 6.92 -44.74 1.57
N THR A 268 7.76 -44.63 0.53
CA THR A 268 9.17 -45.02 0.61
C THR A 268 10.00 -43.96 1.37
N PRO A 269 10.89 -44.33 2.30
CA PRO A 269 11.76 -43.37 3.00
C PRO A 269 12.71 -42.72 1.98
N GLY A 270 12.48 -41.44 1.66
CA GLY A 270 13.18 -40.71 0.61
C GLY A 270 12.28 -40.16 -0.50
N GLY A 271 10.97 -40.44 -0.48
CA GLY A 271 10.03 -39.91 -1.47
C GLY A 271 9.97 -38.37 -1.47
N ASN A 272 9.97 -37.77 -2.66
CA ASN A 272 9.93 -36.33 -2.92
C ASN A 272 8.53 -35.73 -2.62
N TYR A 273 8.07 -35.84 -1.37
CA TYR A 273 6.76 -35.35 -0.91
C TYR A 273 6.51 -33.87 -1.22
N GLY A 274 7.53 -33.02 -0.98
CA GLY A 274 7.42 -31.57 -1.23
C GLY A 274 7.35 -31.22 -2.72
N GLU A 275 8.14 -31.90 -3.56
CA GLU A 275 8.17 -31.65 -5.01
C GLU A 275 6.84 -32.00 -5.66
N ARG A 276 6.21 -33.11 -5.25
CA ARG A 276 4.90 -33.54 -5.78
C ARG A 276 3.79 -32.55 -5.45
N ILE A 277 3.79 -32.05 -4.21
CA ILE A 277 2.83 -31.02 -3.79
C ILE A 277 3.06 -29.74 -4.60
N LEU A 278 4.31 -29.26 -4.70
CA LEU A 278 4.67 -28.07 -5.48
C LEU A 278 4.28 -28.20 -6.97
N LEU A 279 4.51 -29.37 -7.56
CA LEU A 279 4.16 -29.70 -8.94
C LEU A 279 2.63 -29.58 -9.15
N GLY A 280 1.83 -30.04 -8.19
CA GLY A 280 0.38 -29.88 -8.22
C GLY A 280 -0.06 -28.41 -8.27
N GLY A 281 0.62 -27.54 -7.50
CA GLY A 281 0.40 -26.09 -7.56
C GLY A 281 0.78 -25.48 -8.92
N LEU A 282 1.95 -25.85 -9.45
CA LEU A 282 2.43 -25.36 -10.75
C LEU A 282 1.49 -25.77 -11.90
N ILE A 283 1.05 -27.03 -11.92
CA ILE A 283 0.13 -27.55 -12.94
C ILE A 283 -1.22 -26.83 -12.86
N ALA A 284 -1.73 -26.56 -11.65
CA ALA A 284 -2.96 -25.79 -11.49
C ALA A 284 -2.84 -24.38 -12.09
N VAL A 285 -1.71 -23.70 -11.90
CA VAL A 285 -1.42 -22.41 -12.53
C VAL A 285 -1.37 -22.52 -14.05
N CYS A 286 -0.70 -23.55 -14.60
CA CYS A 286 -0.68 -23.78 -16.05
C CYS A 286 -2.09 -24.00 -16.61
N VAL A 287 -2.92 -24.82 -15.95
CA VAL A 287 -4.32 -25.03 -16.33
C VAL A 287 -5.10 -23.72 -16.26
N PHE A 288 -4.89 -22.91 -15.22
CA PHE A 288 -5.51 -21.59 -15.11
C PHE A 288 -5.11 -20.66 -16.26
N VAL A 289 -3.83 -20.62 -16.64
CA VAL A 289 -3.35 -19.81 -17.79
C VAL A 289 -3.94 -20.31 -19.11
N VAL A 290 -4.04 -21.62 -19.32
CA VAL A 290 -4.63 -22.19 -20.54
C VAL A 290 -6.14 -21.91 -20.61
N VAL A 291 -6.87 -22.09 -19.52
CA VAL A 291 -8.32 -21.83 -19.47
C VAL A 291 -8.60 -20.33 -19.60
N GLY A 292 -7.86 -19.49 -18.88
CA GLY A 292 -7.98 -18.03 -18.94
C GLY A 292 -7.58 -17.46 -20.31
N GLY A 293 -6.46 -17.91 -20.85
CA GLY A 293 -5.98 -17.54 -22.18
C GLY A 293 -6.92 -18.01 -23.29
N GLY A 294 -7.43 -19.24 -23.21
CA GLY A 294 -8.42 -19.77 -24.15
C GLY A 294 -9.72 -18.97 -24.15
N ALA A 295 -10.20 -18.56 -22.99
CA ALA A 295 -11.39 -17.71 -22.89
C ALA A 295 -11.17 -16.30 -23.44
N ALA A 296 -9.98 -15.72 -23.23
CA ALA A 296 -9.61 -14.42 -23.79
C ALA A 296 -9.56 -14.45 -25.33
N VAL A 297 -9.01 -15.51 -25.93
CA VAL A 297 -8.93 -15.68 -27.38
C VAL A 297 -10.31 -15.88 -28.02
N LEU A 298 -11.24 -16.55 -27.33
CA LEU A 298 -12.61 -16.78 -27.80
C LEU A 298 -13.54 -15.56 -27.67
N GLY A 299 -13.01 -14.38 -27.33
CA GLY A 299 -13.76 -13.13 -27.31
C GLY A 299 -14.61 -12.90 -26.06
N SER A 300 -14.42 -13.67 -24.99
CA SER A 300 -15.07 -13.43 -23.69
C SER A 300 -14.27 -12.44 -22.82
N THR A 301 -13.82 -11.33 -23.43
CA THR A 301 -12.92 -10.35 -22.80
C THR A 301 -13.45 -9.80 -21.46
N ASN A 302 -14.77 -9.84 -21.25
CA ASN A 302 -15.41 -9.35 -20.02
C ASN A 302 -15.59 -10.44 -18.96
N SER A 303 -15.48 -11.73 -19.30
CA SER A 303 -15.81 -12.82 -18.38
C SER A 303 -14.80 -13.00 -17.24
N PHE A 304 -13.53 -12.64 -17.48
CA PHE A 304 -12.45 -12.69 -16.49
C PHE A 304 -12.17 -11.34 -15.83
N ALA A 305 -12.34 -10.24 -16.56
CA ALA A 305 -12.04 -8.89 -16.09
C ALA A 305 -13.13 -8.33 -15.15
N ASP A 306 -14.40 -8.65 -15.38
CA ASP A 306 -15.52 -7.99 -14.69
C ASP A 306 -15.97 -8.67 -13.38
N GLY A 307 -15.14 -9.52 -12.78
CA GLY A 307 -15.48 -10.22 -11.54
C GLY A 307 -16.67 -11.18 -11.66
N THR A 308 -17.09 -11.52 -12.88
CA THR A 308 -18.09 -12.57 -13.18
C THR A 308 -17.49 -13.96 -13.22
N ALA A 309 -16.16 -14.06 -13.20
CA ALA A 309 -15.44 -15.31 -13.09
C ALA A 309 -15.84 -16.01 -11.78
N ASN A 310 -16.37 -17.23 -11.89
CA ASN A 310 -16.72 -18.03 -10.72
C ASN A 310 -15.42 -18.52 -10.04
N TYR A 311 -14.91 -17.76 -9.06
CA TYR A 311 -13.69 -18.10 -8.31
C TYR A 311 -13.75 -19.50 -7.68
N GLN A 312 -14.94 -19.97 -7.30
CA GLN A 312 -15.14 -21.30 -6.76
C GLN A 312 -14.92 -22.37 -7.83
N ALA A 313 -15.35 -22.13 -9.07
CA ALA A 313 -15.10 -23.03 -10.19
C ALA A 313 -13.60 -23.12 -10.52
N PHE A 314 -12.88 -21.99 -10.53
CA PHE A 314 -11.42 -22.01 -10.74
C PHE A 314 -10.67 -22.71 -9.61
N SER A 315 -11.10 -22.50 -8.35
CA SER A 315 -10.56 -23.24 -7.22
C SER A 315 -10.83 -24.75 -7.37
N ALA A 316 -12.03 -25.15 -7.80
CA ALA A 316 -12.35 -26.56 -8.00
C ALA A 316 -11.52 -27.18 -9.12
N ILE A 317 -11.36 -26.49 -10.25
CA ILE A 317 -10.51 -26.92 -11.38
C ILE A 317 -9.06 -27.05 -10.92
N GLY A 318 -8.54 -26.09 -10.15
CA GLY A 318 -7.17 -26.13 -9.65
C GLY A 318 -6.95 -27.27 -8.64
N VAL A 319 -7.92 -27.54 -7.75
CA VAL A 319 -7.89 -28.74 -6.89
C VAL A 319 -7.84 -30.00 -7.73
N LEU A 320 -8.71 -30.16 -8.73
CA LEU A 320 -8.73 -31.33 -9.60
C LEU A 320 -7.41 -31.48 -10.37
N ALA A 321 -6.87 -30.38 -10.92
CA ALA A 321 -5.58 -30.37 -11.60
C ALA A 321 -4.44 -30.83 -10.68
N GLY A 322 -4.45 -30.36 -9.43
CA GLY A 322 -3.52 -30.81 -8.39
C GLY A 322 -3.68 -32.30 -8.06
N MET A 323 -4.91 -32.80 -7.91
CA MET A 323 -5.20 -34.20 -7.60
C MET A 323 -4.72 -35.17 -8.69
N PHE A 324 -4.86 -34.80 -9.97
CA PHE A 324 -4.50 -35.66 -11.10
C PHE A 324 -3.08 -35.43 -11.64
N SER A 325 -2.36 -34.42 -11.15
CA SER A 325 -1.00 -34.06 -11.57
C SER A 325 -0.06 -35.27 -11.66
N ASP A 326 0.00 -36.07 -10.60
CA ASP A 326 0.88 -37.24 -10.51
C ASP A 326 0.52 -38.35 -11.50
N ARG A 327 -0.78 -38.56 -11.74
CA ARG A 327 -1.24 -39.59 -12.70
C ARG A 327 -0.92 -39.18 -14.12
N VAL A 328 -1.08 -37.89 -14.44
CA VAL A 328 -0.71 -37.35 -15.74
C VAL A 328 0.80 -37.34 -15.92
N ALA A 329 1.57 -36.96 -14.90
CA ALA A 329 3.03 -36.99 -14.93
C ALA A 329 3.56 -38.42 -15.12
N LYS A 330 3.01 -39.39 -14.38
CA LYS A 330 3.33 -40.82 -14.58
C LYS A 330 2.94 -41.29 -15.97
N TRP A 331 1.73 -40.99 -16.44
CA TRP A 331 1.29 -41.35 -17.79
C TRP A 331 2.18 -40.74 -18.89
N LEU A 332 2.57 -39.47 -18.76
CA LEU A 332 3.50 -38.79 -19.67
C LEU A 332 4.90 -39.42 -19.61
N SER A 333 5.38 -39.76 -18.41
CA SER A 333 6.66 -40.45 -18.22
C SER A 333 6.66 -41.86 -18.83
N ASP A 334 5.59 -42.61 -18.62
CA ASP A 334 5.40 -43.96 -19.19
C ASP A 334 5.30 -43.88 -20.73
N ARG A 335 4.61 -42.86 -21.25
CA ARG A 335 4.55 -42.60 -22.70
C ARG A 335 5.87 -42.13 -23.27
N ALA A 336 6.59 -41.22 -22.61
CA ALA A 336 7.92 -40.79 -23.03
C ALA A 336 8.90 -41.97 -23.05
N THR A 337 8.84 -42.84 -22.05
CA THR A 337 9.62 -44.08 -22.02
C THR A 337 9.22 -45.02 -23.16
N HIS A 338 7.94 -45.11 -23.51
CA HIS A 338 7.50 -45.88 -24.67
C HIS A 338 8.02 -45.28 -26.00
N PHE A 339 8.05 -43.95 -26.15
CA PHE A 339 8.47 -43.30 -27.40
C PHE A 339 9.98 -43.15 -27.55
N TYR A 340 10.71 -42.97 -26.45
CA TYR A 340 12.15 -42.69 -26.44
C TYR A 340 12.99 -43.79 -25.77
N GLY A 341 12.37 -44.66 -24.98
CA GLY A 341 13.07 -45.74 -24.27
C GLY A 341 13.58 -46.82 -25.20
N ASP A 342 12.92 -47.10 -26.33
CA ASP A 342 13.42 -48.06 -27.32
C ASP A 342 14.72 -47.58 -27.97
N LYS A 343 14.92 -46.27 -28.18
CA LYS A 343 16.20 -45.74 -28.67
C LYS A 343 17.33 -45.93 -27.66
N ALA A 344 17.08 -45.59 -26.40
CA ALA A 344 18.09 -45.74 -25.35
C ALA A 344 18.43 -47.22 -25.08
N LYS A 345 17.44 -48.12 -25.20
CA LYS A 345 17.63 -49.56 -25.03
C LYS A 345 18.38 -50.17 -26.21
N VAL A 346 18.08 -49.75 -27.44
CA VAL A 346 18.79 -50.17 -28.65
C VAL A 346 20.24 -49.64 -28.66
N GLU A 347 20.49 -48.41 -28.21
CA GLU A 347 21.85 -47.87 -28.07
C GLU A 347 22.65 -48.57 -26.97
N ALA A 348 22.02 -48.93 -25.85
CA ALA A 348 22.65 -49.70 -24.78
C ALA A 348 22.92 -51.16 -25.18
N GLU A 349 21.99 -51.81 -25.89
CA GLU A 349 22.16 -53.17 -26.42
C GLU A 349 23.20 -53.20 -27.56
N ALA A 350 23.24 -52.17 -28.42
CA ALA A 350 24.28 -52.03 -29.44
C ALA A 350 25.67 -51.78 -28.83
N ALA A 351 25.78 -50.97 -27.77
CA ALA A 351 27.03 -50.77 -27.04
C ALA A 351 27.47 -52.04 -26.29
N ALA A 352 26.54 -52.80 -25.73
CA ALA A 352 26.82 -54.09 -25.09
C ALA A 352 27.25 -55.16 -26.11
N GLN A 353 26.64 -55.19 -27.30
CA GLN A 353 27.05 -56.08 -28.40
C GLN A 353 28.40 -55.66 -28.99
N ALA A 354 28.68 -54.36 -29.12
CA ALA A 354 29.99 -53.86 -29.55
C ALA A 354 31.10 -54.22 -28.56
N LYS A 355 30.81 -54.15 -27.25
CA LYS A 355 31.74 -54.57 -26.19
C LYS A 355 31.96 -56.08 -26.20
N ALA A 356 30.90 -56.87 -26.34
CA ALA A 356 31.00 -58.33 -26.45
C ALA A 356 31.76 -58.78 -27.72
N ALA A 357 31.59 -58.07 -28.84
CA ALA A 357 32.33 -58.32 -30.08
C ALA A 357 33.82 -57.93 -29.96
N ALA A 358 34.14 -56.84 -29.24
CA ALA A 358 35.52 -56.45 -28.95
C ALA A 358 36.21 -57.45 -28.02
N ASP A 359 35.51 -57.96 -27.00
CA ASP A 359 36.03 -58.97 -26.07
C ASP A 359 36.23 -60.34 -26.76
N ALA A 360 35.36 -60.71 -27.70
CA ALA A 360 35.51 -61.93 -28.52
C ALA A 360 36.67 -61.82 -29.53
N ALA A 361 36.90 -60.63 -30.12
CA ALA A 361 38.04 -60.38 -31.00
C ALA A 361 39.38 -60.43 -30.24
N ALA A 362 39.42 -59.95 -29.00
CA ALA A 362 40.59 -60.03 -28.13
C ALA A 362 40.94 -61.47 -27.71
N GLN A 363 39.95 -62.37 -27.62
CA GLN A 363 40.17 -63.79 -27.31
C GLN A 363 40.54 -64.64 -28.53
N ALA A 364 40.20 -64.20 -29.74
CA ALA A 364 40.44 -64.96 -30.98
C ALA A 364 41.87 -64.81 -31.53
N ASN A 365 42.62 -63.78 -31.14
CA ASN A 365 44.02 -63.61 -31.58
C ASN A 365 44.89 -62.87 -30.54
N PRO A 366 45.43 -63.57 -29.53
CA PRO A 366 46.22 -62.94 -28.46
C PRO A 366 47.59 -62.39 -28.92
N GLU A 367 48.06 -62.70 -30.13
CA GLU A 367 49.35 -62.20 -30.65
C GLU A 367 49.27 -60.83 -31.35
N ALA A 368 48.08 -60.31 -31.68
CA ALA A 368 47.95 -58.97 -32.29
C ALA A 368 47.74 -57.84 -31.25
N ALA A 369 47.49 -58.17 -29.98
CA ALA A 369 47.21 -57.20 -28.91
C ALA A 369 48.48 -56.60 -28.27
N ALA A 370 49.66 -57.16 -28.53
CA ALA A 370 50.93 -56.65 -27.99
C ALA A 370 51.50 -55.47 -28.79
N ASP A 371 51.24 -55.37 -30.10
CA ASP A 371 51.82 -54.33 -30.96
C ASP A 371 50.95 -53.06 -31.08
N ALA A 372 49.65 -53.13 -30.78
CA ALA A 372 48.77 -51.96 -30.84
C ALA A 372 48.84 -51.04 -29.60
N ASN A 373 49.45 -51.50 -28.50
CA ASN A 373 49.59 -50.73 -27.24
C ASN A 373 50.93 -49.96 -27.14
N ALA A 374 51.82 -50.10 -28.13
CA ALA A 374 53.09 -49.36 -28.16
C ALA A 374 52.99 -48.00 -28.89
N ASP A 375 52.09 -47.84 -29.87
CA ASP A 375 51.95 -46.60 -30.65
C ASP A 375 50.90 -45.60 -30.13
N ALA A 376 50.07 -45.98 -29.15
CA ALA A 376 49.11 -45.05 -28.52
C ALA A 376 49.73 -44.18 -27.41
N ALA A 377 50.99 -44.40 -27.03
CA ALA A 377 51.67 -43.66 -25.97
C ALA A 377 52.36 -42.37 -26.44
N ASN A 378 52.26 -41.99 -27.72
CA ASN A 378 53.02 -40.86 -28.27
C ASN A 378 52.25 -39.99 -29.31
N ALA A 379 51.00 -39.63 -29.00
CA ALA A 379 50.29 -38.57 -29.75
C ALA A 379 49.93 -37.40 -28.81
N PRO A 380 50.37 -36.15 -29.09
CA PRO A 380 50.10 -35.00 -28.25
C PRO A 380 48.75 -34.36 -28.62
N GLY A 381 47.88 -34.20 -27.62
CA GLY A 381 46.79 -33.21 -27.65
C GLY A 381 45.37 -33.78 -27.73
N ALA A 382 44.67 -33.80 -26.60
CA ALA A 382 43.26 -33.45 -26.49
C ALA A 382 42.89 -33.23 -25.01
N ALA A 383 42.22 -32.11 -24.74
CA ALA A 383 41.86 -31.60 -23.42
C ALA A 383 40.72 -32.38 -22.73
N PRO A 384 40.59 -32.30 -21.40
CA PRO A 384 39.53 -32.96 -20.64
C PRO A 384 38.22 -32.13 -20.63
N PRO A 385 37.04 -32.78 -20.42
CA PRO A 385 35.91 -32.15 -19.77
C PRO A 385 36.08 -32.08 -18.24
#